data_AF-A0A346SLT3-F1
#
_entry.id   AF-A0A346SLT3-F1
#
_cell.length_a   1.000
_cell.length_b   1.000
_cell.length_c   1.000
_cell.angle_alpha   90.00
_cell.angle_beta   90.00
_cell.angle_gamma   90.00
#
_symmetry.space_group_name_H-M   'P 1'
#
loop_
_entity.id
_entity.type
_entity.pdbx_description
1 polymer ?
#
loop_
_entity_poly.entity_id
_entity_poly.type
_entity_poly.pdbx_seq_one_letter_code
_entity_poly.pdbx_strand_id
1 'polypeptide(L)'
;MYRLRLFAIRNARAFEWIYKCVERGMVAMDPVFAKIGHNRVERPIALVEKGVKSLLFDCKMCGQCVLSSTGMSCPMNCPKQLRNGPCGGVRPGEFCEVKPDMKCVWALAWDGASRMRHGGDKIKEVLPPVEHTLKGSSSWLRVSREIAAQEREARDAARETLAQAFPEARENEPSAAPLAAEPPNAVNRELKK
;
A
#
# COMPACT_ATOMS: atom_id res chain seq x y z
N MET A 1 8.29 21.83 -12.62
CA MET A 1 8.02 20.49 -12.03
C MET A 1 9.16 19.97 -11.16
N TYR A 2 10.44 20.07 -11.58
CA TYR A 2 11.58 19.55 -10.80
C TYR A 2 11.66 20.06 -9.35
N ARG A 3 11.39 21.36 -9.10
CA ARG A 3 11.39 21.93 -7.73
C ARG A 3 10.33 21.31 -6.82
N LEU A 4 9.14 21.01 -7.34
CA LEU A 4 8.06 20.35 -6.59
C LEU A 4 8.43 18.92 -6.22
N ARG A 5 9.05 18.19 -7.14
CA ARG A 5 9.57 16.84 -6.87
C ARG A 5 10.59 16.87 -5.73
N LEU A 6 11.56 17.79 -5.77
CA LEU A 6 12.55 17.93 -4.71
C LEU A 6 11.91 18.35 -3.38
N PHE A 7 10.89 19.22 -3.42
CA PHE A 7 10.11 19.57 -2.24
C PHE A 7 9.41 18.35 -1.62
N ALA A 8 8.83 17.48 -2.45
CA ALA A 8 8.17 16.26 -1.99
C ALA A 8 9.14 15.29 -1.31
N ILE A 9 10.35 15.11 -1.88
CA ILE A 9 11.41 14.27 -1.31
C ILE A 9 11.91 14.85 0.02
N ARG A 10 12.17 16.16 0.09
CA ARG A 10 12.63 16.82 1.33
C ARG A 10 11.60 16.70 2.46
N ASN A 11 10.32 16.67 2.12
CA ASN A 11 9.20 16.49 3.04
C ASN A 11 8.65 15.05 3.02
N ALA A 12 9.46 14.04 2.68
CA ALA A 12 8.99 12.67 2.44
C ALA A 12 8.21 12.08 3.62
N ARG A 13 8.50 12.46 4.87
CA ARG A 13 7.74 12.04 6.05
C ARG A 13 6.29 12.53 6.04
N ALA A 14 6.07 13.78 5.67
CA ALA A 14 4.72 14.34 5.57
C ALA A 14 3.95 13.68 4.41
N PHE A 15 4.61 13.51 3.26
CA PHE A 15 4.02 12.82 2.12
C PHE A 15 3.78 11.33 2.37
N GLU A 16 4.59 10.65 3.19
CA GLU A 16 4.33 9.28 3.65
C GLU A 16 3.03 9.22 4.46
N TRP A 17 2.83 10.16 5.38
CA TRP A 17 1.59 10.23 6.16
C TRP A 17 0.38 10.50 5.26
N ILE A 18 0.48 11.48 4.36
CA ILE A 18 -0.59 11.80 3.38
C ILE A 18 -0.90 10.56 2.52
N TYR A 19 0.13 9.88 2.01
CA TYR A 19 -0.01 8.67 1.21
C TYR A 19 -0.79 7.60 1.97
N LYS A 20 -0.42 7.33 3.24
CA LYS A 20 -1.12 6.35 4.09
C LYS A 20 -2.57 6.76 4.37
N CYS A 21 -2.85 8.04 4.58
CA CYS A 21 -4.21 8.54 4.77
C CYS A 21 -5.06 8.33 3.51
N VAL A 22 -4.52 8.69 2.33
CA VAL A 22 -5.22 8.49 1.05
C VAL A 22 -5.43 7.00 0.78
N GLU A 23 -4.40 6.17 0.99
CA GLU A 23 -4.48 4.72 0.82
C GLU A 23 -5.58 4.11 1.69
N ARG A 24 -5.60 4.41 3.00
CA ARG A 24 -6.66 3.96 3.92
C ARG A 24 -8.04 4.42 3.47
N GLY A 25 -8.18 5.69 3.07
CA GLY A 25 -9.43 6.23 2.56
C GLY A 25 -9.92 5.46 1.33
N MET A 26 -9.03 5.15 0.40
CA MET A 26 -9.38 4.41 -0.80
C MET A 26 -9.72 2.94 -0.54
N VAL A 27 -8.99 2.27 0.35
CA VAL A 27 -9.30 0.89 0.79
C VAL A 27 -10.69 0.85 1.46
N ALA A 28 -10.99 1.82 2.33
CA ALA A 28 -12.31 1.92 2.96
C ALA A 28 -13.44 2.16 1.94
N MET A 29 -13.14 2.79 0.80
CA MET A 29 -14.10 3.02 -0.29
C MET A 29 -14.19 1.86 -1.30
N ASP A 30 -13.33 0.84 -1.22
CA ASP A 30 -13.35 -0.36 -2.09
C ASP A 30 -14.75 -0.99 -2.25
N PRO A 31 -15.58 -1.22 -1.20
CA PRO A 31 -16.91 -1.79 -1.39
C PRO A 31 -17.83 -0.92 -2.25
N VAL A 32 -17.64 0.41 -2.22
CA VAL A 32 -18.40 1.34 -3.07
C VAL A 32 -17.90 1.24 -4.51
N PHE A 33 -16.58 1.21 -4.72
CA PHE A 33 -15.98 1.02 -6.04
C PHE A 33 -16.39 -0.31 -6.67
N ALA A 34 -16.48 -1.38 -5.87
CA ALA A 34 -16.95 -2.69 -6.30
C ALA A 34 -18.42 -2.66 -6.75
N LYS A 35 -19.30 -1.97 -6.01
CA LYS A 35 -20.73 -1.81 -6.38
C LYS A 35 -20.93 -1.04 -7.67
N ILE A 36 -20.17 0.02 -7.91
CA ILE A 36 -20.27 0.85 -9.13
C ILE A 36 -19.63 0.12 -10.34
N GLY A 37 -18.60 -0.67 -10.07
CA GLY A 37 -17.78 -1.38 -11.04
C GLY A 37 -16.47 -0.65 -11.31
N HIS A 38 -15.36 -1.35 -11.09
CA HIS A 38 -14.00 -0.82 -11.21
C HIS A 38 -13.71 -0.17 -12.58
N ASN A 39 -14.20 -0.76 -13.67
CA ASN A 39 -14.01 -0.23 -15.03
C ASN A 39 -14.63 1.16 -15.23
N ARG A 40 -15.71 1.48 -14.49
CA ARG A 40 -16.39 2.79 -14.60
C ARG A 40 -15.66 3.88 -13.81
N VAL A 41 -15.17 3.53 -12.61
CA VAL A 41 -14.46 4.46 -11.72
C VAL A 41 -13.00 4.65 -12.09
N GLU A 42 -12.40 3.72 -12.85
CA GLU A 42 -10.99 3.78 -13.22
C GLU A 42 -10.63 5.03 -14.01
N ARG A 43 -11.38 5.37 -15.06
CA ARG A 43 -11.09 6.54 -15.91
C ARG A 43 -11.08 7.87 -15.13
N PRO A 44 -12.13 8.24 -14.36
CA PRO A 44 -12.11 9.49 -13.62
C PRO A 44 -11.01 9.50 -12.55
N ILE A 45 -10.81 8.40 -11.83
CA ILE A 45 -9.76 8.31 -10.80
C ILE A 45 -8.37 8.41 -11.44
N ALA A 46 -8.13 7.75 -12.57
CA ALA A 46 -6.85 7.83 -13.29
C ALA A 46 -6.55 9.26 -13.77
N LEU A 47 -7.55 10.03 -14.17
CA LEU A 47 -7.38 11.44 -14.54
C LEU A 47 -6.99 12.31 -13.34
N VAL A 48 -7.68 12.15 -12.20
CA VAL A 48 -7.35 12.85 -10.96
C VAL A 48 -5.96 12.45 -10.47
N GLU A 49 -5.67 11.15 -10.46
CA GLU A 49 -4.37 10.59 -10.09
C GLU A 49 -3.25 11.17 -10.97
N LYS A 50 -3.45 11.20 -12.29
CA LYS A 50 -2.48 11.78 -13.23
C LYS A 50 -2.24 13.25 -12.92
N GLY A 51 -3.28 14.05 -12.72
CA GLY A 51 -3.13 15.47 -12.40
C GLY A 51 -2.32 15.69 -11.11
N VAL A 52 -2.73 15.03 -10.02
CA VAL A 52 -2.08 15.15 -8.71
C VAL A 52 -0.64 14.63 -8.75
N LYS A 53 -0.42 13.42 -9.27
CA LYS A 53 0.91 12.77 -9.24
C LYS A 53 1.88 13.37 -10.25
N SER A 54 1.44 13.80 -11.43
CA SER A 54 2.33 14.48 -12.38
C SER A 54 2.77 15.84 -11.85
N LEU A 55 1.90 16.60 -11.17
CA LEU A 55 2.26 17.89 -10.58
C LEU A 55 3.28 17.74 -9.44
N LEU A 56 3.03 16.82 -8.50
CA LEU A 56 3.84 16.69 -7.29
C LEU A 56 5.13 15.90 -7.49
N PHE A 57 5.08 14.78 -8.22
CA PHE A 57 6.18 13.81 -8.28
C PHE A 57 6.77 13.61 -9.68
N ASP A 58 6.28 14.35 -10.68
CA ASP A 58 6.60 14.13 -12.10
C ASP A 58 6.31 12.67 -12.52
N CYS A 59 5.16 12.14 -12.06
CA CYS A 59 4.75 10.77 -12.33
C CYS A 59 4.53 10.51 -13.83
N LYS A 60 5.01 9.36 -14.31
CA LYS A 60 4.85 8.88 -15.70
C LYS A 60 3.70 7.90 -15.90
N MET A 61 2.84 7.73 -14.90
CA MET A 61 1.66 6.86 -14.94
C MET A 61 1.98 5.43 -15.41
N CYS A 62 2.96 4.77 -14.79
CA CYS A 62 3.29 3.37 -15.08
C CYS A 62 2.26 2.36 -14.55
N GLY A 63 1.16 2.82 -13.92
CA GLY A 63 0.15 1.97 -13.30
C GLY A 63 0.60 1.30 -11.99
N GLN A 64 1.91 1.27 -11.69
CA GLN A 64 2.51 0.62 -10.52
C GLN A 64 3.34 1.60 -9.68
N CYS A 65 2.64 2.39 -8.85
CA CYS A 65 3.26 3.40 -7.99
C CYS A 65 4.05 2.76 -6.84
N VAL A 66 5.27 3.27 -6.61
CA VAL A 66 6.21 2.78 -5.58
C VAL A 66 6.77 3.91 -4.71
N LEU A 67 6.15 5.10 -4.73
CA LEU A 67 6.62 6.29 -4.01
C LEU A 67 6.79 6.06 -2.50
N SER A 68 5.95 5.21 -1.92
CA SER A 68 6.01 4.80 -0.51
C SER A 68 7.23 3.95 -0.15
N SER A 69 7.90 3.36 -1.15
CA SER A 69 9.13 2.58 -0.97
C SER A 69 10.38 3.33 -1.47
N THR A 70 10.21 4.29 -2.38
CA THR A 70 11.31 5.02 -3.02
C THR A 70 11.44 6.46 -2.54
N GLY A 71 11.09 6.76 -1.29
CA GLY A 71 11.36 8.09 -0.70
C GLY A 71 10.63 9.24 -1.39
N MET A 72 9.44 9.01 -1.95
CA MET A 72 8.70 9.99 -2.78
C MET A 72 9.41 10.38 -4.09
N SER A 73 10.45 9.63 -4.49
CA SER A 73 11.12 9.78 -5.78
C SER A 73 10.59 8.73 -6.76
N CYS A 74 9.95 9.15 -7.86
CA CYS A 74 9.43 8.21 -8.86
C CYS A 74 10.57 7.61 -9.72
N PRO A 75 10.80 6.28 -9.72
CA PRO A 75 11.89 5.66 -10.48
C PRO A 75 11.74 5.80 -11.99
N MET A 76 10.52 6.02 -12.49
CA MET A 76 10.25 6.24 -13.91
C MET A 76 10.81 7.56 -14.45
N ASN A 77 11.30 8.45 -13.57
CA ASN A 77 12.05 9.64 -13.96
C ASN A 77 13.50 9.34 -14.33
N CYS A 78 13.99 8.12 -14.06
CA CYS A 78 15.32 7.70 -14.50
C CYS A 78 15.32 7.53 -16.02
N PRO A 79 16.31 8.08 -16.76
CA PRO A 79 16.42 7.85 -18.20
C PRO A 79 16.51 6.36 -18.58
N LYS A 80 17.05 5.54 -17.66
CA LYS A 80 17.17 4.08 -17.80
C LYS A 80 15.95 3.32 -17.26
N GLN A 81 14.93 4.01 -16.72
CA GLN A 81 13.70 3.45 -16.14
C GLN A 81 13.92 2.31 -15.11
N LEU A 82 15.02 2.36 -14.36
CA LEU A 82 15.38 1.30 -13.41
C LEU A 82 14.50 1.32 -12.16
N ARG A 83 13.76 0.22 -11.95
CA ARG A 83 12.82 0.06 -10.82
C ARG A 83 13.47 -0.36 -9.51
N ASN A 84 14.66 -0.97 -9.52
CA ASN A 84 15.25 -1.66 -8.36
C ASN A 84 16.68 -1.20 -8.01
N GLY A 85 17.03 0.05 -8.27
CA GLY A 85 18.28 0.61 -7.76
C GLY A 85 19.03 1.51 -8.73
N PRO A 86 20.10 2.17 -8.24
CA PRO A 86 21.00 2.95 -9.07
C PRO A 86 21.73 2.05 -10.07
N CYS A 87 22.03 2.57 -11.26
CA CYS A 87 22.78 1.86 -12.30
C CYS A 87 24.30 1.77 -12.06
N GLY A 88 24.81 2.12 -10.89
CA GLY A 88 26.25 2.31 -10.65
C GLY A 88 26.84 3.60 -11.24
N GLY A 89 26.27 4.14 -12.31
CA GLY A 89 26.71 5.41 -12.95
C GLY A 89 26.37 6.71 -12.18
N VAL A 90 26.33 6.71 -10.86
CA VAL A 90 26.08 7.96 -10.12
C VAL A 90 27.36 8.79 -10.09
N ARG A 91 27.32 9.99 -10.68
CA ARG A 91 28.46 10.91 -10.75
C ARG A 91 28.72 11.58 -9.39
N PRO A 92 29.93 12.12 -9.15
CA PRO A 92 30.21 12.93 -7.98
C PRO A 92 29.16 14.02 -7.78
N GLY A 93 28.74 14.24 -6.54
CA GLY A 93 27.63 15.15 -6.24
C GLY A 93 26.24 14.58 -6.57
N GLU A 94 26.09 13.26 -6.69
CA GLU A 94 24.82 12.54 -6.88
C GLU A 94 24.10 12.83 -8.22
N PHE A 95 24.85 13.16 -9.27
CA PHE A 95 24.29 13.45 -10.59
C PHE A 95 24.14 12.17 -11.44
N CYS A 96 23.25 12.22 -12.44
CA CYS A 96 23.01 11.09 -13.35
C CYS A 96 24.13 10.97 -14.40
N GLU A 97 24.50 9.74 -14.75
CA GLU A 97 25.41 9.44 -15.85
C GLU A 97 24.93 9.98 -17.20
N VAL A 98 23.65 9.76 -17.51
CA VAL A 98 23.08 10.01 -18.85
C VAL A 98 22.70 11.49 -19.01
N LYS A 99 22.29 12.14 -17.93
CA LYS A 99 21.85 13.54 -17.91
C LYS A 99 22.60 14.29 -16.81
N PRO A 100 23.71 14.96 -17.14
CA PRO A 100 24.61 15.55 -16.13
C PRO A 100 23.96 16.64 -15.26
N ASP A 101 22.93 17.30 -15.78
CA ASP A 101 22.19 18.38 -15.15
C ASP A 101 21.15 17.89 -14.12
N MET A 102 20.80 16.60 -14.13
CA MET A 102 19.82 16.02 -13.21
C MET A 102 20.48 15.25 -12.07
N LYS A 103 19.93 15.41 -10.85
CA LYS A 103 20.23 14.51 -9.73
C LYS A 103 19.75 13.09 -10.04
N CYS A 104 20.54 12.10 -9.64
CA CYS A 104 20.20 10.70 -9.74
C CYS A 104 18.90 10.43 -8.96
N VAL A 105 17.93 9.82 -9.65
CA VAL A 105 16.61 9.51 -9.09
C VAL A 105 16.72 8.58 -7.87
N TRP A 106 17.69 7.67 -7.87
CA TRP A 106 17.94 6.74 -6.78
C TRP A 106 18.72 7.35 -5.62
N ALA A 107 19.61 8.32 -5.86
CA ALA A 107 20.19 9.09 -4.77
C ALA A 107 19.11 9.90 -4.04
N LEU A 108 18.20 10.53 -4.80
CA LEU A 108 17.02 11.21 -4.27
C LEU A 108 16.05 10.25 -3.56
N ALA A 109 15.88 9.03 -4.06
CA ALA A 109 15.05 8.01 -3.42
C ALA A 109 15.61 7.62 -2.05
N TRP A 110 16.94 7.45 -1.96
CA TRP A 110 17.61 7.14 -0.70
C TRP A 110 17.52 8.29 0.30
N ASP A 111 17.76 9.53 -0.14
CA ASP A 111 17.57 10.73 0.69
C ASP A 111 16.14 10.81 1.25
N GLY A 112 15.13 10.66 0.38
CA GLY A 112 13.73 10.66 0.80
C GLY A 112 13.37 9.51 1.74
N ALA A 113 13.84 8.28 1.44
CA ALA A 113 13.56 7.10 2.22
C ALA A 113 14.17 7.18 3.64
N SER A 114 15.35 7.78 3.76
CA SER A 114 15.99 8.04 5.07
C SER A 114 15.16 8.97 5.98
N ARG A 115 14.28 9.78 5.40
CA ARG A 115 13.41 10.73 6.12
C ARG A 115 12.07 10.09 6.52
N MET A 116 11.71 8.97 5.90
CA MET A 116 10.46 8.24 6.15
C MET A 116 10.59 7.31 7.36
N ARG A 117 9.46 6.94 7.98
CA ARG A 117 9.45 6.11 9.19
C ARG A 117 9.99 4.70 8.96
N HIS A 118 9.63 4.09 7.83
CA HIS A 118 10.05 2.74 7.43
C HIS A 118 10.70 2.72 6.05
N GLY A 119 11.13 3.89 5.54
CA GLY A 119 11.65 4.00 4.18
C GLY A 119 12.97 3.26 3.98
N GLY A 120 13.85 3.26 4.99
CA GLY A 120 15.14 2.58 4.93
C GLY A 120 15.04 1.05 4.77
N ASP A 121 13.95 0.44 5.22
CA ASP A 121 13.70 -0.99 5.03
C ASP A 121 13.02 -1.22 3.67
N LYS A 122 11.96 -0.47 3.38
CA LYS A 122 11.20 -0.59 2.12
C LYS A 122 12.03 -0.34 0.86
N ILE A 123 13.02 0.55 0.91
CA ILE A 123 13.86 0.85 -0.25
C ILE A 123 14.79 -0.31 -0.64
N LYS A 124 15.02 -1.26 0.28
CA LYS A 124 15.83 -2.46 0.04
C LYS A 124 15.02 -3.60 -0.58
N GLU A 125 13.70 -3.51 -0.53
CA GLU A 125 12.81 -4.53 -1.10
C GLU A 125 12.93 -4.53 -2.63
N VAL A 126 13.23 -5.69 -3.21
CA VAL A 126 13.28 -5.87 -4.65
C VAL A 126 11.86 -6.04 -5.17
N LEU A 127 11.44 -5.16 -6.08
CA LEU A 127 10.11 -5.17 -6.66
C LEU A 127 10.08 -5.92 -7.99
N PRO A 128 8.93 -6.50 -8.39
CA PRO A 128 8.80 -7.09 -9.71
C PRO A 128 9.02 -6.05 -10.83
N PRO A 129 9.46 -6.46 -12.04
CA PRO A 129 9.57 -5.56 -13.19
C PRO A 129 8.30 -4.76 -13.45
N VAL A 130 8.43 -3.61 -14.12
CA VAL A 130 7.25 -2.80 -14.47
C VAL A 130 6.46 -3.49 -15.57
N GLU A 131 5.16 -3.64 -15.35
CA GLU A 131 4.24 -4.10 -16.38
C GLU A 131 3.80 -2.93 -17.25
N HIS A 132 4.24 -2.92 -18.51
CA HIS A 132 3.97 -1.82 -19.43
C HIS A 132 2.50 -1.79 -19.93
N THR A 133 1.77 -2.89 -19.83
CA THR A 133 0.34 -2.99 -20.17
C THR A 133 -0.54 -2.14 -19.25
N LEU A 134 -0.07 -1.88 -18.02
CA LEU A 134 -0.75 -1.06 -17.02
C LEU A 134 -0.50 0.45 -17.20
N LYS A 135 0.26 0.85 -18.22
CA LYS A 135 0.58 2.27 -18.42
C LYS A 135 -0.71 3.07 -18.67
N GLY A 136 -0.90 4.12 -17.88
CA GLY A 136 -2.08 4.98 -17.91
C GLY A 136 -3.24 4.53 -17.01
N SER A 137 -3.17 3.33 -16.41
CA SER A 137 -4.15 2.89 -15.42
C SER A 137 -3.94 3.56 -14.06
N SER A 138 -4.97 3.53 -13.21
CA SER A 138 -4.89 4.07 -11.86
C SER A 138 -4.17 3.11 -10.92
N SER A 139 -3.03 3.54 -10.39
CA SER A 139 -2.36 2.75 -9.34
C SER A 139 -3.12 2.82 -8.03
N TRP A 140 -3.83 3.91 -7.78
CA TRP A 140 -4.62 4.11 -6.57
C TRP A 140 -5.75 3.11 -6.44
N LEU A 141 -6.56 2.95 -7.50
CA LEU A 141 -7.64 1.97 -7.52
C LEU A 141 -7.08 0.56 -7.37
N ARG A 142 -6.03 0.21 -8.13
CA ARG A 142 -5.44 -1.12 -8.11
C ARG A 142 -4.89 -1.51 -6.73
N VAL A 143 -4.08 -0.64 -6.12
CA VAL A 143 -3.54 -0.87 -4.77
C VAL A 143 -4.67 -0.99 -3.75
N SER A 144 -5.70 -0.14 -3.83
CA SER A 144 -6.83 -0.23 -2.91
C SER A 144 -7.57 -1.57 -3.01
N ARG A 145 -7.75 -2.10 -4.23
CA ARG A 145 -8.37 -3.41 -4.47
C ARG A 145 -7.52 -4.56 -3.94
N GLU A 146 -6.21 -4.49 -4.17
CA GLU A 146 -5.25 -5.51 -3.71
C GLU A 146 -5.25 -5.58 -2.17
N ILE A 147 -5.15 -4.43 -1.49
CA ILE A 147 -5.19 -4.37 -0.02
C ILE A 147 -6.56 -4.81 0.50
N ALA A 148 -7.65 -4.33 -0.07
CA ALA A 148 -9.00 -4.73 0.36
C ALA A 148 -9.25 -6.23 0.17
N ALA A 149 -8.68 -6.85 -0.87
CA ALA A 149 -8.74 -8.31 -1.05
C ALA A 149 -7.96 -9.04 0.05
N GLN A 150 -6.74 -8.60 0.36
CA GLN A 150 -5.93 -9.17 1.44
C GLN A 150 -6.62 -9.04 2.81
N GLU A 151 -7.25 -7.90 3.11
CA GLU A 151 -7.99 -7.71 4.36
C GLU A 151 -9.22 -8.62 4.45
N ARG A 152 -9.91 -8.86 3.33
CA ARG A 152 -11.02 -9.82 3.27
C ARG A 152 -10.53 -11.24 3.52
N GLU A 153 -9.50 -11.67 2.80
CA GLU A 153 -8.89 -12.99 2.97
C GLU A 153 -8.41 -13.22 4.40
N ALA A 154 -7.75 -12.23 5.03
CA ALA A 154 -7.30 -12.33 6.42
C ALA A 154 -8.47 -12.47 7.41
N ARG A 155 -9.57 -11.73 7.19
CA ARG A 155 -10.78 -11.83 8.03
C ARG A 155 -11.46 -13.19 7.85
N ASP A 156 -11.55 -13.69 6.62
CA ASP A 156 -12.16 -14.98 6.32
C ASP A 156 -11.30 -16.12 6.91
N ALA A 157 -9.97 -16.04 6.78
CA ALA A 157 -9.03 -16.96 7.42
C ALA A 157 -9.17 -16.97 8.96
N ALA A 158 -9.33 -15.80 9.60
CA ALA A 158 -9.58 -15.72 11.04
C ALA A 158 -10.91 -16.38 11.44
N ARG A 159 -11.97 -16.21 10.64
CA ARG A 159 -13.26 -16.89 10.85
C ARG A 159 -13.15 -18.40 10.66
N GLU A 160 -12.40 -18.83 9.66
CA GLU A 160 -12.19 -20.24 9.34
C GLU A 160 -11.28 -20.94 10.34
N THR A 161 -10.33 -20.23 10.97
CA THR A 161 -9.46 -20.79 12.02
C THR A 161 -10.28 -21.41 13.15
N LEU A 162 -11.38 -20.76 13.58
CA LEU A 162 -12.28 -21.31 14.59
C LEU A 162 -12.99 -22.58 14.10
N ALA A 163 -13.41 -22.60 12.84
CA ALA A 163 -14.04 -23.78 12.23
C ALA A 163 -13.05 -24.95 12.06
N GLN A 164 -11.80 -24.67 11.70
CA GLN A 164 -10.74 -25.65 11.54
C GLN A 164 -10.27 -26.23 12.89
N ALA A 165 -10.32 -25.44 13.97
CA ALA A 165 -9.94 -25.91 15.31
C ALA A 165 -10.91 -26.97 15.89
N PHE A 166 -12.15 -27.01 15.41
CA PHE A 166 -13.17 -27.96 15.88
C PHE A 166 -13.87 -28.64 14.69
N PRO A 167 -13.18 -29.53 13.94
CA PRO A 167 -13.71 -30.13 12.73
C PRO A 167 -14.97 -30.97 12.99
N GLU A 168 -15.07 -31.57 14.18
CA GLU A 168 -16.20 -32.40 14.62
C GLU A 168 -17.29 -31.61 15.37
N ALA A 169 -17.23 -30.27 15.41
CA ALA A 169 -18.18 -29.44 16.15
C ALA A 169 -19.65 -29.64 15.73
N ARG A 170 -19.88 -30.14 14.51
CA ARG A 170 -21.23 -30.47 14.01
C ARG A 170 -21.66 -31.90 14.30
N GLU A 171 -20.71 -32.79 14.58
CA GLU A 171 -20.97 -34.20 14.93
C GLU A 171 -21.21 -34.34 16.44
N ASN A 172 -20.54 -33.52 17.23
CA ASN A 172 -20.74 -33.45 18.68
C ASN A 172 -21.94 -32.55 18.99
N GLU A 173 -23.01 -33.14 19.52
CA GLU A 173 -24.20 -32.43 19.96
C GLU A 173 -23.83 -31.43 21.07
N PRO A 174 -24.31 -30.16 21.07
CA PRO A 174 -23.94 -29.17 22.08
C PRO A 174 -24.34 -29.57 23.51
N SER A 175 -25.27 -30.51 23.66
CA SER A 175 -25.66 -31.18 24.90
C SER A 175 -24.62 -32.17 25.45
N ALA A 176 -23.71 -32.67 24.61
CA ALA A 176 -22.68 -33.64 24.97
C ALA A 176 -21.36 -32.98 25.43
N ALA A 177 -21.18 -31.68 25.16
CA ALA A 177 -20.06 -30.93 25.70
C ALA A 177 -20.28 -30.72 27.21
N PRO A 178 -19.33 -31.12 28.09
CA PRO A 178 -19.44 -30.84 29.51
C PRO A 178 -19.51 -29.32 29.70
N LEU A 179 -20.67 -28.82 30.12
CA LEU A 179 -20.88 -27.40 30.42
C LEU A 179 -19.80 -26.97 31.41
N ALA A 180 -19.07 -25.91 31.08
CA ALA A 180 -18.16 -25.27 32.03
C ALA A 180 -18.96 -24.97 33.31
N ALA A 181 -18.40 -25.26 34.48
CA ALA A 181 -19.08 -25.05 35.75
C ALA A 181 -19.59 -23.60 35.82
N GLU A 182 -20.89 -23.43 36.05
CA GLU A 182 -21.48 -22.10 36.18
C GLU A 182 -20.82 -21.35 37.34
N PRO A 183 -20.50 -20.06 37.16
CA PRO A 183 -19.86 -19.30 38.21
C PRO A 183 -20.80 -19.22 39.45
N PRO A 184 -20.26 -19.29 40.68
CA PRO A 184 -21.06 -19.42 41.92
C PRO A 184 -22.08 -18.28 42.16
N ASN A 185 -21.87 -17.15 41.49
CA ASN A 185 -22.74 -15.97 41.55
C ASN A 185 -23.99 -16.08 40.66
N ALA A 186 -24.01 -16.99 39.68
CA ALA A 186 -25.17 -17.25 38.82
C ALA A 186 -26.21 -18.13 39.54
N VAL A 187 -25.74 -19.13 40.30
CA VAL A 187 -26.58 -20.13 40.98
C VAL A 187 -27.36 -19.56 42.18
N ASN A 188 -26.82 -18.55 42.85
CA ASN A 188 -27.40 -17.98 44.08
C ASN A 188 -28.46 -16.88 43.87
N ARG A 189 -28.87 -16.61 42.63
CA ARG A 189 -29.81 -15.51 42.35
C ARG A 189 -31.27 -15.86 42.70
N GLU A 190 -31.61 -17.14 42.82
CA GLU A 190 -32.97 -17.61 43.13
C GLU A 190 -33.27 -17.74 44.64
N LEU A 191 -32.25 -17.74 45.51
CA LEU A 191 -32.41 -17.87 46.97
C LEU A 191 -32.58 -16.52 47.71
N LYS A 192 -32.78 -15.42 46.98
CA LYS A 192 -32.98 -14.06 47.53
C LYS A 192 -34.41 -13.52 47.34
N LYS A 193 -35.41 -14.41 47.35
CA LYS A 193 -36.82 -14.03 47.52
C LYS A 193 -37.32 -14.46 48.88
#